data_AF-A0A1H6IJ05-F1
#
_entry.id   AF-A0A1H6IJ05-F1
#
_cell.length_a   1.000
_cell.length_b   1.000
_cell.length_c   1.000
_cell.angle_alpha   90.00
_cell.angle_beta   90.00
_cell.angle_gamma   90.00
#
_symmetry.space_group_name_H-M   'P 1'
#
loop_
_entity.id
_entity.type
_entity.pdbx_description
1 polymer ?
#
loop_
_entity_poly.entity_id
_entity_poly.type
_entity_poly.pdbx_seq_one_letter_code
_entity_poly.pdbx_strand_id
1 'polypeptide(L)'
;MIYIIVFFISVSCLEIAQKFRFRGIGAKIFVPIALIVPSALAGLRDYSIGGDISAYGNYWFERACSSSDYFEYINNARSYSIYYGYSTLNFLVSRFTSNSHWFYFYLCLFELVVLFVTLLDYKDRINVPFAFAL
;
A
#
# COMPACT_ATOMS: atom_id res chain seq x y z
N MET A 1 0.94 -13.37 -14.58
CA MET A 1 1.62 -14.45 -13.80
C MET A 1 2.35 -13.89 -12.58
N ILE A 2 3.17 -12.83 -12.68
CA ILE A 2 3.89 -12.27 -11.52
C ILE A 2 2.98 -11.84 -10.35
N TYR A 3 1.83 -11.23 -10.62
CA TYR A 3 0.83 -10.86 -9.60
C TYR A 3 0.36 -12.05 -8.77
N ILE A 4 0.05 -13.17 -9.43
CA ILE A 4 -0.41 -14.40 -8.78
C ILE A 4 0.71 -14.99 -7.91
N ILE A 5 1.94 -14.99 -8.41
CA ILE A 5 3.11 -15.48 -7.65
C ILE A 5 3.32 -14.64 -6.38
N VAL A 6 3.33 -13.32 -6.52
CA VAL A 6 3.49 -12.38 -5.40
C VAL A 6 2.37 -12.53 -4.37
N PHE A 7 1.14 -12.70 -4.85
CA PHE A 7 -0.01 -12.98 -3.99
C PHE A 7 0.18 -14.29 -3.21
N PHE A 8 0.57 -15.38 -3.86
CA PHE A 8 0.85 -16.64 -3.18
C PHE A 8 1.99 -16.55 -2.16
N ILE A 9 3.07 -15.82 -2.47
CA ILE A 9 4.18 -15.57 -1.53
C ILE A 9 3.67 -14.83 -0.30
N SER A 10 2.89 -13.75 -0.51
CA SER A 10 2.32 -12.95 0.56
C SER A 10 1.43 -13.77 1.49
N VAL A 11 0.45 -14.49 0.94
CA VAL A 11 -0.48 -15.32 1.71
C VAL A 11 0.24 -16.43 2.44
N SER A 12 1.21 -17.10 1.79
CA SER A 12 2.02 -18.15 2.41
C SER A 12 2.83 -17.63 3.60
N CYS A 13 3.37 -16.42 3.51
CA CYS A 13 4.08 -15.77 4.62
C CYS A 13 3.12 -15.47 5.79
N LEU A 14 1.92 -14.97 5.51
CA LEU A 14 0.90 -14.76 6.57
C LEU A 14 0.44 -16.07 7.21
N GLU A 15 0.27 -17.14 6.44
CA GLU A 15 -0.05 -18.48 6.94
C GLU A 15 1.03 -18.98 7.91
N ILE A 16 2.31 -18.81 7.56
CA ILE A 16 3.43 -19.14 8.46
C ILE A 16 3.37 -18.27 9.72
N ALA A 17 3.15 -16.96 9.59
CA ALA A 17 3.05 -16.05 10.72
C ALA A 17 1.86 -16.40 11.65
N GLN A 18 0.74 -16.85 11.10
CA GLN A 18 -0.44 -17.26 11.86
C GLN A 18 -0.18 -18.53 12.68
N LYS A 19 0.62 -19.48 12.18
CA LYS A 19 1.05 -20.66 12.96
C LYS A 19 1.82 -20.26 14.22
N PHE A 20 2.56 -19.15 14.18
CA PHE A 20 3.21 -18.54 15.35
C PHE A 20 2.30 -17.59 16.15
N ARG A 21 0.98 -17.59 15.89
CA ARG A 21 -0.02 -16.69 16.49
C ARG A 21 0.34 -15.21 16.34
N PHE A 22 1.03 -14.86 15.27
CA PHE A 22 1.58 -13.51 15.04
C PHE A 22 2.47 -13.01 16.19
N ARG A 23 3.21 -13.92 16.86
CA ARG A 23 4.15 -13.62 17.95
C ARG A 23 5.53 -14.21 17.66
N GLY A 24 6.54 -13.68 18.34
CA GLY A 24 7.92 -14.16 18.23
C GLY A 24 8.64 -13.74 16.95
N ILE A 25 9.85 -14.28 16.75
CA ILE A 25 10.74 -13.89 15.66
C ILE A 25 10.20 -14.27 14.28
N GLY A 26 9.50 -15.41 14.17
CA GLY A 26 8.89 -15.85 12.92
C GLY A 26 7.88 -14.82 12.40
N ALA A 27 6.95 -14.37 13.25
CA ALA A 27 5.99 -13.34 12.87
C ALA A 27 6.66 -12.01 12.50
N LYS A 28 7.71 -11.61 13.24
CA LYS A 28 8.47 -10.38 12.96
C LYS A 28 9.20 -10.41 11.61
N ILE A 29 9.45 -11.59 11.03
CA ILE A 29 10.08 -11.76 9.72
C ILE A 29 9.01 -11.91 8.63
N PHE A 30 8.07 -12.83 8.81
CA PHE A 30 7.11 -13.18 7.76
C PHE A 30 6.02 -12.13 7.54
N VAL A 31 5.61 -11.38 8.57
CA VAL A 31 4.63 -10.30 8.38
C VAL A 31 5.20 -9.19 7.51
N PRO A 32 6.39 -8.61 7.78
CA PRO A 32 6.97 -7.63 6.87
C PRO A 32 7.13 -8.14 5.45
N ILE A 33 7.57 -9.38 5.25
CA ILE A 33 7.69 -9.96 3.90
C ILE A 33 6.32 -10.00 3.20
N ALA A 34 5.27 -10.44 3.91
CA ALA A 34 3.93 -10.48 3.36
C ALA A 34 3.42 -9.11 2.91
N LEU A 35 3.75 -8.03 3.62
CA LEU A 35 3.31 -6.68 3.26
C LEU A 35 4.24 -6.04 2.20
N ILE A 36 5.55 -6.28 2.28
CA ILE A 36 6.55 -5.64 1.42
C ILE A 36 6.55 -6.22 0.01
N VAL A 37 6.41 -7.54 -0.17
CA VAL A 37 6.45 -8.17 -1.51
C VAL A 37 5.36 -7.60 -2.45
N PRO A 38 4.07 -7.55 -2.09
CA PRO A 38 3.04 -6.92 -2.93
C PRO A 38 3.27 -5.42 -3.10
N SER A 39 3.73 -4.72 -2.07
CA SER A 39 4.05 -3.28 -2.15
C SER A 39 5.20 -3.01 -3.13
N ALA A 40 6.24 -3.85 -3.12
CA ALA A 40 7.36 -3.79 -4.05
C ALA A 40 6.89 -4.04 -5.49
N LEU A 41 6.00 -5.01 -5.72
CA LEU A 41 5.40 -5.21 -7.03
C LEU A 41 4.60 -3.98 -7.48
N ALA A 42 3.84 -3.36 -6.56
CA ALA A 42 3.11 -2.13 -6.86
C ALA A 42 4.06 -0.97 -7.22
N GLY A 43 5.23 -0.88 -6.60
CA GLY A 43 6.26 0.08 -6.98
C GLY A 43 6.91 -0.23 -8.32
N LEU A 44 7.18 -1.50 -8.63
CA LEU A 44 7.86 -1.90 -9.87
C LEU A 44 6.93 -2.00 -11.09
N ARG A 45 5.61 -1.86 -10.91
CA ARG A 45 4.65 -1.94 -12.03
C ARG A 45 4.79 -0.72 -12.94
N ASP A 46 4.55 -0.94 -14.23
CA ASP A 46 4.56 0.11 -15.25
C ASP A 46 3.42 1.13 -15.03
N TYR A 47 3.68 2.39 -15.42
CA TYR A 47 2.74 3.51 -15.26
C TYR A 47 1.38 3.30 -15.96
N SER A 48 1.33 2.45 -16.99
CA SER A 48 0.12 2.15 -17.76
C SER A 48 -0.76 1.03 -17.17
N ILE A 49 -0.26 0.27 -16.19
CA ILE A 49 -0.93 -0.95 -15.71
C ILE A 49 -1.96 -0.61 -14.62
N GLY A 50 -3.14 -0.16 -15.05
CA GLY A 50 -4.29 0.07 -14.17
C GLY A 50 -4.90 1.45 -14.40
N GLY A 51 -6.21 1.50 -14.60
CA GLY A 51 -6.94 2.75 -14.88
C GLY A 51 -6.74 3.79 -13.78
N ASP A 52 -6.83 3.37 -12.53
CA ASP A 52 -6.69 4.27 -11.38
C ASP A 52 -5.26 4.82 -11.22
N ILE A 53 -4.25 4.10 -11.69
CA ILE A 53 -2.88 4.62 -11.71
C ILE A 53 -2.77 5.79 -12.69
N SER A 54 -3.29 5.59 -13.89
CA SER A 54 -3.22 6.59 -14.95
C SER A 54 -4.03 7.83 -14.59
N ALA A 55 -5.25 7.63 -14.07
CA ALA A 55 -6.17 8.71 -13.73
C ALA A 55 -5.85 9.39 -12.39
N TYR A 56 -5.42 8.65 -11.37
CA TYR A 56 -5.20 9.17 -10.03
C TYR A 56 -3.75 9.11 -9.58
N GLY A 57 -3.10 7.95 -9.74
CA GLY A 57 -1.73 7.69 -9.25
C GLY A 57 -0.72 8.69 -9.79
N ASN A 58 -0.54 8.70 -11.11
CA ASN A 58 0.39 9.58 -11.79
C ASN A 58 -0.02 11.05 -11.66
N TYR A 59 -1.27 11.34 -12.01
CA TYR A 59 -1.75 12.71 -12.13
C TYR A 59 -1.65 13.50 -10.83
N TRP A 60 -2.10 12.93 -9.71
CA TRP A 60 -2.08 13.65 -8.43
C TRP A 60 -0.71 13.65 -7.76
N PHE A 61 0.13 12.66 -8.05
CA PHE A 61 1.50 12.65 -7.56
C PHE A 61 2.36 13.69 -8.27
N GLU A 62 2.22 13.83 -9.59
CA GLU A 62 2.89 14.88 -10.36
C GLU A 62 2.49 16.28 -9.88
N ARG A 63 1.19 16.51 -9.67
CA ARG A 63 0.68 17.74 -9.06
C ARG A 63 1.26 18.00 -7.68
N ALA A 64 1.40 16.96 -6.86
CA ALA A 64 2.03 17.08 -5.55
C ALA A 64 3.49 17.52 -5.69
N CYS A 65 4.26 16.90 -6.60
CA CYS A 65 5.65 17.27 -6.87
C CYS A 65 5.80 18.74 -7.32
N SER A 66 4.84 19.25 -8.10
CA SER A 66 4.84 20.66 -8.54
C SER A 66 4.40 21.66 -7.47
N SER A 67 3.81 21.20 -6.37
CA SER A 67 3.25 22.07 -5.34
C SER A 67 4.21 22.26 -4.17
N SER A 68 4.45 23.51 -3.77
CA SER A 68 5.25 23.87 -2.60
C SER A 68 4.42 23.98 -1.31
N ASP A 69 3.12 24.28 -1.42
CA ASP A 69 2.21 24.48 -0.29
C ASP A 69 1.25 23.31 -0.09
N TYR A 70 1.27 22.74 1.11
CA TYR A 70 0.44 21.60 1.46
C TYR A 70 -1.06 21.94 1.43
N PHE A 71 -1.47 23.06 2.01
CA PHE A 71 -2.87 23.40 2.13
C PHE A 71 -3.48 23.77 0.77
N GLU A 72 -2.73 24.46 -0.08
CA GLU A 72 -3.10 24.74 -1.46
C GLU A 72 -3.31 23.44 -2.24
N TYR A 73 -2.34 22.52 -2.18
CA TYR A 73 -2.45 21.21 -2.84
C TYR A 73 -3.67 20.43 -2.37
N ILE A 74 -3.88 20.32 -1.05
CA ILE A 74 -5.02 19.58 -0.49
C ILE A 74 -6.35 20.22 -0.88
N ASN A 75 -6.45 21.55 -0.85
CA ASN A 75 -7.67 22.24 -1.26
C ASN A 75 -7.97 22.04 -2.74
N ASN A 76 -6.94 22.03 -3.60
CA ASN A 76 -7.08 21.67 -5.00
C ASN A 76 -7.52 20.20 -5.17
N ALA A 77 -6.89 19.26 -4.46
CA ALA A 77 -7.25 17.85 -4.53
C ALA A 77 -8.73 17.61 -4.15
N ARG A 78 -9.21 18.30 -3.11
CA ARG A 78 -10.60 18.19 -2.66
C ARG A 78 -11.62 18.70 -3.67
N SER A 79 -11.31 19.72 -4.47
CA SER A 79 -12.24 20.21 -5.49
C SER A 79 -12.49 19.19 -6.61
N TYR A 80 -11.63 18.16 -6.71
CA TYR A 80 -11.77 17.01 -7.60
C TYR A 80 -12.11 15.71 -6.85
N SER A 81 -12.70 15.81 -5.66
CA SER A 81 -13.13 14.67 -4.84
C SER A 81 -12.00 13.72 -4.41
N ILE A 82 -10.77 14.21 -4.34
CA ILE A 82 -9.64 13.46 -3.76
C ILE A 82 -9.61 13.71 -2.25
N TYR A 83 -9.69 12.63 -1.48
CA TYR A 83 -9.76 12.69 -0.03
C TYR A 83 -8.39 12.84 0.63
N TYR A 84 -8.42 13.39 1.85
CA TYR A 84 -7.23 13.76 2.63
C TYR A 84 -6.18 12.66 2.73
N GLY A 85 -6.56 11.42 3.07
CA GLY A 85 -5.57 10.35 3.24
C GLY A 85 -4.69 10.13 2.01
N TYR A 86 -5.32 10.04 0.84
CA TYR A 86 -4.63 9.85 -0.43
C TYR A 86 -3.80 11.07 -0.84
N SER A 87 -4.38 12.28 -0.77
CA SER A 87 -3.67 13.51 -1.15
C SER A 87 -2.51 13.82 -0.18
N THR A 88 -2.71 13.62 1.13
CA THR A 88 -1.63 13.81 2.10
C THR A 88 -0.48 12.85 1.84
N LEU A 89 -0.76 11.59 1.52
CA LEU A 89 0.28 10.62 1.19
C LEU A 89 1.06 11.02 -0.08
N ASN A 90 0.37 11.46 -1.14
CA ASN A 90 1.02 12.01 -2.34
C ASN A 90 1.98 13.15 -1.98
N PHE A 91 1.50 14.13 -1.21
CA PHE A 91 2.30 15.28 -0.83
C PHE A 91 3.53 14.88 -0.03
N LEU A 92 3.37 14.01 0.98
CA LEU A 92 4.49 13.53 1.80
C LEU A 92 5.54 12.81 0.96
N VAL A 93 5.13 11.85 0.11
CA VAL A 93 6.10 11.11 -0.73
C VAL A 93 6.78 12.04 -1.73
N SER A 94 6.07 13.03 -2.29
CA SER A 94 6.63 13.99 -3.24
C SER A 94 7.76 14.85 -2.67
N ARG A 95 7.86 14.97 -1.34
CA ARG A 95 8.97 15.70 -0.69
C ARG A 95 10.30 14.94 -0.76
N PHE A 96 10.26 13.63 -0.98
CA PHE A 96 11.44 12.77 -1.01
C PHE A 96 11.83 12.33 -2.41
N THR A 97 10.88 12.31 -3.36
CA THR A 97 11.10 11.85 -4.72
C THR A 97 10.03 12.37 -5.68
N SER A 98 10.39 12.53 -6.95
CA SER A 98 9.45 12.82 -8.05
C SER A 98 9.02 11.57 -8.83
N ASN A 99 9.46 10.38 -8.41
CA ASN A 99 9.16 9.12 -9.07
C ASN A 99 7.90 8.45 -8.48
N SER A 100 6.82 8.35 -9.25
CA SER A 100 5.52 7.80 -8.79
C SER A 100 5.59 6.32 -8.40
N HIS A 101 6.60 5.57 -8.83
CA HIS A 101 6.82 4.19 -8.38
C HIS A 101 6.98 4.10 -6.86
N TRP A 102 7.64 5.08 -6.24
CA TRP A 102 7.74 5.14 -4.77
C TRP A 102 6.39 5.45 -4.14
N PHE A 103 5.59 6.31 -4.75
CA PHE A 103 4.24 6.57 -4.27
C PHE A 103 3.39 5.29 -4.30
N TYR A 104 3.45 4.50 -5.36
CA TYR A 104 2.70 3.23 -5.42
C TYR A 104 3.13 2.24 -4.36
N PHE A 105 4.44 2.16 -4.11
CA PHE A 105 4.99 1.33 -3.04
C PHE A 105 4.41 1.74 -1.68
N TYR A 106 4.49 3.03 -1.33
CA TYR A 106 4.04 3.51 -0.02
C TYR A 106 2.51 3.46 0.13
N LEU A 107 1.76 3.73 -0.93
CA LEU A 107 0.30 3.62 -0.93
C LEU A 107 -0.13 2.19 -0.66
N CYS A 108 0.40 1.22 -1.43
CA CYS A 108 0.08 -0.19 -1.24
C CYS A 108 0.52 -0.67 0.15
N LEU A 109 1.70 -0.29 0.60
CA LEU A 109 2.19 -0.65 1.94
C LEU A 109 1.28 -0.10 3.04
N PHE A 110 0.85 1.15 2.93
CA PHE A 110 -0.05 1.77 3.89
C PHE A 110 -1.40 1.03 3.96
N GLU A 111 -2.01 0.76 2.80
CA GLU A 111 -3.28 0.02 2.71
C GLU A 111 -3.16 -1.37 3.33
N LEU A 112 -2.10 -2.12 3.01
CA LEU A 112 -1.88 -3.46 3.55
C LEU A 112 -1.57 -3.47 5.04
N VAL A 113 -0.85 -2.46 5.55
CA VAL A 113 -0.61 -2.30 6.99
C VAL A 113 -1.91 -2.02 7.73
N VAL A 114 -2.74 -1.09 7.24
CA VAL A 114 -4.04 -0.79 7.85
C VAL A 114 -4.92 -2.04 7.85
N LEU A 115 -5.06 -2.71 6.70
CA LEU A 115 -5.81 -3.96 6.58
C LEU A 115 -5.32 -5.01 7.58
N PHE A 116 -4.02 -5.28 7.59
CA PHE A 116 -3.44 -6.31 8.46
C PHE A 116 -3.65 -5.99 9.95
N VAL A 117 -3.44 -4.75 10.37
CA VAL A 117 -3.68 -4.33 11.75
C VAL A 117 -5.15 -4.51 12.13
N THR A 118 -6.08 -4.11 11.26
CA THR A 118 -7.51 -4.33 11.48
C THR A 118 -7.84 -5.82 11.60
N LEU A 119 -7.28 -6.68 10.75
CA LEU A 119 -7.52 -8.12 10.81
C LEU A 119 -6.96 -8.77 12.08
N LEU A 120 -5.87 -8.23 12.64
CA LEU A 120 -5.30 -8.73 13.90
C LEU A 120 -6.25 -8.58 15.09
N ASP A 121 -7.13 -7.58 15.09
CA ASP A 121 -8.16 -7.40 16.14
C ASP A 121 -9.20 -8.53 16.12
N TYR A 122 -9.36 -9.21 14.98
CA TYR A 122 -10.30 -10.30 14.79
C TYR A 122 -9.64 -11.67 14.68
N LYS A 123 -8.32 -11.79 14.87
CA LYS A 123 -7.56 -13.02 14.61
C LYS A 123 -8.02 -14.27 15.36
N ASP A 124 -8.74 -14.10 16.47
CA ASP A 124 -9.30 -15.22 17.26
C ASP A 124 -10.67 -15.69 16.72
N ARG A 125 -11.25 -14.95 15.77
CA ARG A 125 -12.57 -15.22 15.15
C ARG A 125 -12.47 -15.56 13.67
N ILE A 126 -11.40 -15.16 12.99
CA ILE A 126 -11.22 -15.34 11.54
C ILE A 126 -9.87 -15.95 11.20
N ASN A 127 -9.80 -16.59 10.03
CA ASN A 127 -8.52 -16.89 9.41
C ASN A 127 -7.96 -15.61 8.77
N VAL A 128 -6.91 -15.04 9.37
CA VAL A 128 -6.32 -13.76 8.94
C VAL A 128 -5.72 -13.83 7.53
N PRO A 129 -4.90 -14.83 7.15
CA PRO A 129 -4.39 -14.95 5.78
C PRO A 129 -5.50 -15.03 4.72
N PHE A 130 -6.57 -15.78 4.99
CA PHE A 130 -7.72 -15.91 4.10
C PHE A 130 -8.49 -14.59 3.99
N ALA A 131 -8.73 -13.91 5.12
CA ALA A 131 -9.39 -12.60 5.11
C ALA A 131 -8.54 -11.50 4.45
N PHE A 132 -7.21 -11.60 4.52
CA PHE A 132 -6.29 -10.70 3.83
C PHE A 132 -6.26 -10.96 2.31
N ALA A 133 -6.57 -12.18 1.90
CA ALA A 133 -6.57 -12.62 0.51
C ALA A 133 -7.88 -12.30 -0.25
N LEU A 134 -8.94 -11.96 0.47
CA LEU A 134 -10.27 -11.57 -0.05
C LEU A 134 -10.33 -10.07 -0.31
#